data_AF-A0AAJ2PM13-F1
#
_entry.id   AF-A0AAJ2PM13-F1
#
_cell.length_a   1.000
_cell.length_b   1.000
_cell.length_c   1.000
_cell.angle_alpha   90.00
_cell.angle_beta   90.00
_cell.angle_gamma   90.00
#
_symmetry.space_group_name_H-M   'P 1'
#
loop_
_entity.id
_entity.type
_entity.pdbx_description
1 polymer ?
#
loop_
_entity_poly.entity_id
_entity_poly.type
_entity_poly.pdbx_seq_one_letter_code
_entity_poly.pdbx_strand_id
1 'polypeptide(L)'
;DPAAYRSAASALGEATRDDEALALQLPSGGTQRELRSILDWLDSAGIEADELTVHTPDLDDVFFALTSGTTVPTQPSQSKEAVR
;
A
#
# COMPACT_ATOMS: atom_id res chain seq x y z
N ASP A 1 -7.83 -14.41 -2.81
CA ASP A 1 -7.40 -15.66 -3.49
C ASP A 1 -5.92 -15.55 -3.93
N PRO A 2 -5.05 -16.53 -3.61
CA PRO A 2 -3.64 -16.52 -4.04
C PRO A 2 -3.41 -16.50 -5.57
N ALA A 3 -4.33 -17.04 -6.37
CA ALA A 3 -4.19 -17.02 -7.83
C ALA A 3 -4.52 -15.63 -8.41
N ALA A 4 -5.61 -15.02 -7.97
CA ALA A 4 -5.94 -13.63 -8.25
C ALA A 4 -4.81 -12.68 -7.81
N TYR A 5 -4.26 -12.87 -6.61
CA TYR A 5 -3.12 -12.09 -6.11
C TYR A 5 -1.91 -12.13 -7.04
N ARG A 6 -1.46 -13.33 -7.44
CA ARG A 6 -0.31 -13.46 -8.36
C ARG A 6 -0.57 -12.84 -9.73
N SER A 7 -1.80 -12.95 -10.22
CA SER A 7 -2.22 -12.34 -11.49
C SER A 7 -2.21 -10.81 -11.38
N ALA A 8 -2.73 -10.26 -10.28
CA ALA A 8 -2.73 -8.83 -10.00
C ALA A 8 -1.30 -8.30 -9.85
N ALA A 9 -0.43 -9.05 -9.17
CA ALA A 9 0.97 -8.70 -8.98
C ALA A 9 1.78 -8.73 -10.29
N SER A 10 1.35 -9.55 -11.26
CA SER A 10 1.92 -9.57 -12.62
C SER A 10 1.38 -8.46 -13.50
N ALA A 11 0.10 -8.10 -13.32
CA ALA A 11 -0.48 -6.94 -13.99
C ALA A 11 0.22 -5.69 -13.45
N LEU A 12 0.05 -5.38 -12.17
CA LEU A 12 0.53 -4.20 -11.45
C LEU A 12 2.05 -4.24 -11.20
N GLY A 13 2.87 -4.18 -12.26
CA GLY A 13 4.32 -4.39 -12.20
C GLY A 13 5.11 -3.41 -11.33
N GLU A 14 4.57 -2.22 -11.03
CA GLU A 14 5.19 -1.22 -10.15
C GLU A 14 4.73 -1.33 -8.68
N ALA A 15 3.86 -2.28 -8.36
CA ALA A 15 3.34 -2.46 -7.01
C ALA A 15 4.38 -3.08 -6.07
N THR A 16 4.48 -2.53 -4.87
CA THR A 16 5.14 -3.19 -3.73
C THR A 16 4.25 -4.33 -3.25
N ARG A 17 4.85 -5.50 -3.04
CA ARG A 17 4.15 -6.74 -2.67
C ARG A 17 4.26 -7.01 -1.17
N ASP A 18 3.12 -7.37 -0.57
CA ASP A 18 3.04 -8.05 0.72
C ASP A 18 2.42 -9.43 0.49
N ASP A 19 3.29 -10.43 0.35
CA ASP A 19 2.87 -11.82 0.04
C ASP A 19 2.18 -12.49 1.24
N GLU A 20 2.43 -12.03 2.47
CA GLU A 20 1.81 -12.60 3.68
C GLU A 20 0.37 -12.13 3.82
N ALA A 21 0.12 -10.83 3.61
CA ALA A 21 -1.22 -10.25 3.61
C ALA A 21 -1.97 -10.43 2.28
N LEU A 22 -1.29 -10.90 1.22
CA LEU A 22 -1.79 -10.88 -0.16
C LEU A 22 -2.21 -9.48 -0.62
N ALA A 23 -1.43 -8.47 -0.25
CA ALA A 23 -1.69 -7.07 -0.56
C ALA A 23 -0.69 -6.50 -1.58
N LEU A 24 -1.18 -5.58 -2.41
CA LEU A 24 -0.39 -4.84 -3.39
C LEU A 24 -0.53 -3.35 -3.12
N GLN A 25 0.60 -2.65 -2.97
CA GLN A 25 0.65 -1.22 -2.71
C GLN A 25 1.18 -0.51 -3.95
N LEU A 26 0.42 0.45 -4.48
CA LEU A 26 0.82 1.25 -5.61
C LEU A 26 1.05 2.70 -5.19
N PRO A 27 2.14 3.35 -5.65
CA PRO A 27 2.25 4.79 -5.56
C PRO A 27 1.13 5.44 -6.38
N SER A 28 0.42 6.39 -5.79
CA SER A 28 -0.73 7.06 -6.40
C SER A 28 -0.64 8.56 -6.18
N GLY A 29 -0.94 9.34 -7.23
CA GLY A 29 -1.14 10.79 -7.13
C GLY A 29 -2.44 11.17 -6.41
N GLY A 30 -3.24 10.18 -6.01
CA GLY A 30 -4.47 10.34 -5.23
C GLY A 30 -5.66 10.86 -6.05
N THR A 31 -5.54 10.94 -7.38
CA THR A 31 -6.63 11.48 -8.21
C THR A 31 -7.69 10.41 -8.52
N GLN A 32 -8.96 10.83 -8.64
CA GLN A 32 -10.05 9.93 -9.03
C GLN A 32 -9.78 9.22 -10.37
N ARG A 33 -9.13 9.94 -11.31
CA ARG A 33 -8.82 9.41 -12.64
C ARG A 33 -7.81 8.27 -12.56
N GLU A 34 -6.75 8.42 -11.77
CA GLU A 34 -5.76 7.36 -11.55
C GLU A 34 -6.40 6.15 -10.89
N LEU A 35 -7.25 6.35 -9.87
CA LEU A 35 -7.97 5.25 -9.23
C LEU A 35 -8.83 4.47 -10.23
N ARG A 36 -9.56 5.17 -11.11
CA ARG A 36 -10.33 4.53 -12.17
C ARG A 36 -9.45 3.75 -13.13
N SER A 37 -8.33 4.31 -13.57
CA SER A 37 -7.39 3.61 -14.46
C SER A 37 -6.86 2.31 -13.85
N ILE A 38 -6.60 2.27 -12.53
CA ILE A 38 -6.16 1.06 -11.83
C ILE A 38 -7.28 0.01 -11.82
N LEU A 39 -8.52 0.42 -11.54
CA LEU A 39 -9.67 -0.49 -11.56
C LEU A 39 -9.96 -1.04 -12.95
N ASP A 40 -9.92 -0.18 -13.98
CA ASP A 40 -10.11 -0.59 -15.38
C ASP A 40 -9.03 -1.59 -15.82
N TRP A 41 -7.80 -1.44 -15.30
CA TRP A 41 -6.72 -2.37 -15.58
C TRP A 41 -6.94 -3.73 -14.92
N LEU A 42 -7.35 -3.76 -13.65
CA LEU A 42 -7.69 -5.01 -12.95
C LEU A 42 -8.85 -5.73 -13.64
N ASP A 43 -9.89 -4.99 -14.04
CA ASP A 43 -11.03 -5.51 -14.80
C ASP A 43 -10.58 -6.12 -16.15
N SER A 44 -9.70 -5.43 -16.88
CA SER A 44 -9.16 -5.95 -18.15
C SER A 44 -8.35 -7.26 -17.98
N ALA A 45 -7.80 -7.49 -16.79
CA ALA A 45 -7.10 -8.72 -16.43
C ALA A 45 -8.03 -9.81 -15.86
N GLY A 46 -9.33 -9.54 -15.75
CA GLY A 46 -10.32 -10.45 -15.16
C GLY A 46 -10.16 -10.62 -13.66
N ILE A 47 -9.64 -9.59 -12.97
CA ILE A 47 -9.35 -9.60 -11.54
C ILE A 47 -10.36 -8.71 -10.83
N GLU A 48 -11.27 -9.33 -10.09
CA GLU A 48 -12.14 -8.61 -9.17
C GLU A 48 -11.50 -8.53 -7.79
N ALA A 49 -11.40 -7.32 -7.24
CA ALA A 49 -10.99 -7.11 -5.86
C ALA A 49 -12.21 -7.16 -4.95
N ASP A 50 -12.13 -7.94 -3.86
CA ASP A 50 -13.18 -8.00 -2.85
C ASP A 50 -13.32 -6.66 -2.08
N GLU A 51 -12.21 -5.93 -1.93
CA GLU A 51 -12.15 -4.66 -1.22
C GLU A 51 -11.08 -3.73 -1.84
N LEU A 52 -11.33 -2.42 -1.76
CA LEU A 52 -10.39 -1.37 -2.13
C LEU A 52 -10.37 -0.30 -1.03
N THR A 53 -9.20 -0.10 -0.42
CA THR A 53 -8.95 1.01 0.52
C THR A 53 -7.99 2.03 -0.10
N VAL A 54 -8.25 3.31 0.15
CA VAL A 54 -7.35 4.40 -0.25
C VAL A 54 -6.76 5.01 1.02
N HIS A 55 -5.44 4.95 1.14
CA HIS A 55 -4.71 5.57 2.22
C HIS A 55 -4.03 6.85 1.70
N THR A 56 -4.38 7.99 2.29
CA THR A 56 -3.52 9.18 2.22
C THR A 56 -2.46 9.03 3.31
N PRO A 57 -1.17 8.92 2.94
CA PRO A 57 -0.10 8.81 3.93
C PRO A 57 -0.19 9.93 4.96
N ASP A 58 0.01 9.61 6.24
CA ASP A 58 0.10 10.61 7.29
C ASP A 58 1.53 11.18 7.42
N LEU A 59 1.74 12.01 8.44
CA LEU A 59 3.05 12.63 8.67
C LEU A 59 4.11 11.60 9.10
N ASP A 60 3.72 10.54 9.80
CA ASP A 60 4.63 9.50 10.26
C ASP A 60 5.07 8.65 9.06
N ASP A 61 4.16 8.32 8.14
CA ASP A 61 4.44 7.60 6.91
C ASP A 61 5.49 8.32 6.03
N VAL A 62 5.32 9.63 5.82
CA VAL A 62 6.29 10.42 5.03
C VAL A 62 7.60 10.62 5.78
N PHE A 63 7.55 10.75 7.11
CA PHE A 63 8.75 10.84 7.94
C PHE A 63 9.57 9.55 7.78
N PHE A 64 8.97 8.38 7.90
CA PHE A 64 9.67 7.11 7.73
C PHE A 64 10.11 6.87 6.28
N ALA A 65 9.29 7.21 5.28
CA ALA A 65 9.68 7.11 3.88
C ALA A 65 10.93 7.96 3.56
N LEU A 66 11.10 9.11 4.22
CA LEU A 66 12.25 10.01 4.04
C LEU A 66 13.44 9.68 4.95
N THR A 67 13.21 9.05 6.12
CA THR A 67 14.25 8.84 7.14
C THR A 67 14.73 7.40 7.26
N SER A 68 14.03 6.41 6.70
CA SER A 68 14.40 4.98 6.79
C SER A 68 15.76 4.62 6.19
N GLY A 69 16.32 5.44 5.29
CA GLY A 69 17.70 5.30 4.80
C GLY A 69 18.77 5.93 5.70
N THR A 70 18.37 6.65 6.75
CA THR A 70 19.26 7.26 7.74
C THR A 70 19.22 6.38 8.99
N THR A 71 20.30 5.66 9.28
CA THR A 71 20.43 4.91 10.54
C THR A 71 20.53 5.91 11.71
N VAL A 72 19.38 6.34 12.24
CA VAL A 72 19.33 7.13 13.47
C VAL A 72 19.49 6.17 14.66
N PRO A 73 20.35 6.44 15.65
CA PRO A 73 20.52 5.56 16.80
C PRO A 73 19.20 5.42 17.58
N THR A 74 18.80 4.18 17.86
CA THR A 74 17.60 3.79 18.61
C THR A 74 17.37 4.64 19.86
N GLN A 75 16.22 5.34 19.91
CA GLN A 75 15.70 5.96 21.12
C GLN A 75 14.61 5.03 21.75
N PRO A 76 14.59 4.82 23.07
CA PRO A 76 13.69 3.85 23.69
C PRO A 76 12.23 4.30 23.63
N SER A 77 11.36 3.35 23.28
CA SER A 77 9.92 3.44 23.10
C SER A 77 9.18 4.00 24.32
N GLN A 78 8.47 5.12 24.13
CA GLN A 78 7.50 5.65 25.10
C GLN A 78 6.19 4.84 25.00
N SER A 79 5.79 4.29 26.15
CA SER A 79 4.61 3.46 26.36
C SER A 79 3.30 4.23 26.20
N LYS A 80 2.43 3.70 25.34
CA LYS A 80 0.98 3.93 25.17
C LYS A 80 0.28 4.55 26.39
N GLU A 81 -0.05 5.85 26.33
CA GLU A 81 -1.04 6.46 27.23
C GLU A 81 -2.44 6.04 26.75
N ALA A 82 -3.11 5.21 27.55
CA ALA A 82 -4.55 4.96 27.44
C ALA A 82 -5.32 6.16 28.02
N VAL A 83 -6.07 6.86 27.17
CA VAL A 83 -7.00 7.90 27.62
C VAL A 83 -8.38 7.28 27.86
N ARG A 84 -8.69 7.23 29.17
CA ARG A 84 -9.98 7.09 29.88
C ARG A 84 -10.79 5.80 29.78
#